data_AF-A0A7Y7MX77-F1
#
_entry.id   AF-A0A7Y7MX77-F1
#
_cell.length_a   1.000
_cell.length_b   1.000
_cell.length_c   1.000
_cell.angle_alpha   90.00
_cell.angle_beta   90.00
_cell.angle_gamma   90.00
#
_symmetry.space_group_name_H-M   'P 1'
#
loop_
_entity.id
_entity.type
_entity.pdbx_description
1 polymer ?
#
loop_
_entity_poly.entity_id
_entity_poly.type
_entity_poly.pdbx_seq_one_letter_code
_entity_poly.pdbx_strand_id
1 'polypeptide(L)'
;MLKLQHIDLGSIDESRISELVRFKVETPVRYEGDINYWRQGVEFPSEQLASNKEVAIQARITIPESQLTAGEFHFNMEWAIECL
;
A
#
# COMPACT_ATOMS: atom_id res chain seq x y z
N MET A 1 -0.62 14.10 4.16
CA MET A 1 -0.56 12.75 4.73
C MET A 1 -1.18 11.76 3.77
N LEU A 2 -0.45 10.70 3.41
CA LEU A 2 -0.96 9.58 2.60
C LEU A 2 -1.35 8.43 3.52
N LYS A 3 -2.55 7.88 3.32
CA LYS A 3 -3.10 6.82 4.15
C LYS A 3 -3.78 5.75 3.32
N LEU A 4 -3.56 4.49 3.67
CA LEU A 4 -4.32 3.37 3.12
C LEU A 4 -5.65 3.26 3.89
N GLN A 5 -6.77 3.50 3.21
CA GLN A 5 -8.10 3.44 3.80
C GLN A 5 -8.67 2.02 3.73
N HIS A 6 -8.57 1.42 2.54
CA HIS A 6 -9.11 0.10 2.28
C HIS A 6 -8.15 -0.73 1.45
N ILE A 7 -8.15 -2.03 1.70
CA ILE A 7 -7.39 -3.02 0.94
C ILE A 7 -8.18 -4.33 0.96
N ASP A 8 -8.32 -4.91 -0.21
CA ASP A 8 -9.00 -6.16 -0.42
C ASP A 8 -8.24 -7.00 -1.45
N LEU A 9 -8.01 -8.27 -1.10
CA LEU A 9 -7.34 -9.26 -1.95
C LEU A 9 -8.28 -10.42 -2.29
N GLY A 10 -9.59 -10.14 -2.33
CA GLY A 10 -10.64 -11.09 -2.64
C GLY A 10 -10.84 -12.09 -1.50
N SER A 11 -10.45 -13.35 -1.72
CA SER A 11 -10.70 -14.46 -0.80
C SER A 11 -9.71 -14.58 0.36
N ILE A 12 -8.74 -13.67 0.48
CA ILE A 12 -7.74 -13.68 1.56
C ILE A 12 -8.24 -12.87 2.75
N ASP A 13 -8.29 -13.50 3.92
CA ASP A 13 -8.64 -12.84 5.19
C ASP A 13 -7.72 -11.64 5.50
N GLU A 14 -8.32 -10.52 5.88
CA GLU A 14 -7.66 -9.24 6.12
C GLU A 14 -6.48 -9.31 7.11
N SER A 15 -6.62 -10.13 8.16
CA SER A 15 -5.56 -10.34 9.16
C SER A 15 -4.27 -10.88 8.53
N ARG A 16 -4.41 -11.74 7.52
CA ARG A 16 -3.31 -12.35 6.79
C ARG A 16 -2.75 -11.42 5.73
N ILE A 17 -3.56 -10.55 5.13
CA ILE A 17 -3.08 -9.59 4.11
C ILE A 17 -1.93 -8.73 4.67
N SER A 18 -1.96 -8.37 5.96
CA SER A 18 -0.91 -7.57 6.60
C SER A 18 0.48 -8.22 6.62
N GLU A 19 0.54 -9.55 6.59
CA GLU A 19 1.78 -10.33 6.53
C GLU A 19 2.27 -10.51 5.10
N LEU A 20 1.35 -10.52 4.13
CA LEU A 20 1.61 -10.86 2.74
C LEU A 20 1.91 -9.62 1.88
N VAL A 21 1.39 -8.46 2.26
CA VAL A 21 1.47 -7.23 1.48
C VAL A 21 2.37 -6.20 2.15
N ARG A 22 3.39 -5.76 1.41
CA ARG A 22 4.23 -4.62 1.76
C ARG A 22 4.06 -3.55 0.70
N PHE A 23 3.93 -2.31 1.13
CA PHE A 23 3.94 -1.17 0.22
C PHE A 23 5.22 -0.38 0.39
N LYS A 24 5.72 0.09 -0.74
CA LYS A 24 6.84 1.01 -0.86
C LYS A 24 6.35 2.24 -1.61
N VAL A 25 6.63 3.40 -1.06
CA VAL A 25 6.36 4.68 -1.71
C VAL A 25 7.69 5.39 -1.95
N GLU A 26 7.92 5.75 -3.20
CA GLU A 26 9.12 6.47 -3.62
C GLU A 26 8.80 7.95 -3.80
N THR A 27 9.37 8.77 -2.90
CA THR A 27 9.58 10.21 -3.08
C THR A 27 11.12 10.43 -3.08
N PRO A 28 11.66 11.66 -2.95
CA PRO A 28 13.07 11.85 -2.60
C PRO A 28 13.50 11.08 -1.33
N VAL A 29 12.54 10.66 -0.49
CA VAL A 29 12.71 9.73 0.62
C VAL A 29 11.95 8.42 0.33
N ARG A 30 12.54 7.28 0.70
CA ARG A 30 11.88 5.97 0.58
C ARG A 30 11.12 5.65 1.87
N TYR A 31 9.83 5.34 1.72
CA TYR A 31 8.98 4.84 2.80
C TYR A 31 8.54 3.42 2.47
N GLU A 32 8.62 2.51 3.44
CA GLU A 32 8.24 1.11 3.27
C GLU A 32 7.60 0.57 4.54
N GLY A 33 6.51 -0.18 4.39
CA GLY A 33 5.76 -0.71 5.52
C GLY A 33 4.66 -1.69 5.11
N ASP A 34 4.10 -2.38 6.10
CA ASP A 34 2.89 -3.18 5.93
C ASP A 34 1.61 -2.32 5.95
N ILE A 35 0.47 -2.97 5.80
CA ILE A 35 -0.86 -2.34 5.83
C ILE A 35 -1.06 -1.46 7.07
N ASN A 36 -0.64 -1.93 8.25
CA ASN A 36 -0.89 -1.20 9.50
C ASN A 36 -0.08 0.08 9.55
N TYR A 37 1.18 0.04 9.10
CA TYR A 37 2.00 1.24 8.93
C TYR A 37 1.30 2.28 8.04
N TRP A 38 0.75 1.87 6.89
CA TRP A 38 0.09 2.80 5.96
C TRP A 38 -1.30 3.25 6.41
N ARG A 39 -2.00 2.47 7.25
CA ARG A 39 -3.27 2.87 7.88
C ARG A 39 -3.10 3.94 8.95
N GLN A 40 -1.94 3.99 9.60
CA GLN A 40 -1.62 5.07 10.54
C GLN A 40 -1.44 6.42 9.81
N GLY A 41 -1.10 6.37 8.52
CA GLY A 41 -0.85 7.54 7.70
C GLY A 41 0.62 7.96 7.78
N VAL A 42 1.16 8.37 6.64
CA VAL A 42 2.54 8.84 6.51
C VAL A 42 2.52 10.28 6.04
N GLU A 43 3.21 11.14 6.78
CA GLU A 43 3.40 12.53 6.41
C GLU A 43 4.54 12.67 5.42
N PHE A 44 4.26 13.33 4.30
CA PHE A 44 5.26 13.75 3.34
C PHE A 44 5.44 15.27 3.48
N PRO A 45 6.66 15.75 3.73
CA PRO A 45 6.96 17.17 3.63
C PRO A 45 6.58 17.67 2.23
N SER A 46 5.95 18.84 2.15
CA SER A 46 5.56 19.46 0.87
C SER A 46 6.75 19.67 -0.07
N GLU A 47 7.94 19.90 0.49
CA GLU A 47 9.22 20.02 -0.21
C GLU A 47 9.68 18.71 -0.89
N GLN A 48 9.21 17.56 -0.39
CA GLN A 48 9.55 16.23 -0.94
C GLN A 48 8.57 15.77 -2.01
N LEU A 49 7.41 16.41 -2.14
CA LEU A 49 6.54 16.23 -3.30
C LEU A 49 7.15 17.05 -4.44
N ALA A 50 8.12 16.44 -5.13
CA ALA A 50 8.90 17.07 -6.19
C ALA A 50 8.00 17.69 -7.29
N SER A 51 8.61 18.50 -8.17
CA SER A 51 7.95 19.32 -9.19
C SER A 51 6.92 18.60 -10.09
N ASN A 52 6.91 17.27 -10.14
CA ASN A 52 5.92 16.47 -10.87
C ASN A 52 4.66 16.10 -10.07
N LYS A 53 4.60 16.35 -8.76
CA LYS A 53 3.45 16.09 -7.87
C LYS A 53 2.92 14.64 -7.90
N GLU A 54 3.73 13.70 -8.36
CA GLU A 54 3.35 12.29 -8.46
C GLU A 54 3.95 11.50 -7.30
N VAL A 55 3.17 10.58 -6.76
CA VAL A 55 3.60 9.64 -5.72
C VAL A 55 3.45 8.24 -6.28
N ALA A 56 4.56 7.53 -6.44
CA ALA A 56 4.55 6.16 -6.92
C ALA A 56 4.39 5.19 -5.74
N ILE A 57 3.30 4.42 -5.75
CA ILE A 57 3.04 3.37 -4.76
C ILE A 57 3.30 2.01 -5.42
N GLN A 58 4.25 1.27 -4.87
CA GLN A 58 4.61 -0.09 -5.29
C GLN A 58 4.10 -1.07 -4.22
N ALA A 59 3.39 -2.11 -4.66
CA ALA A 59 2.96 -3.19 -3.78
C ALA A 59 3.79 -4.45 -4.06
N ARG A 60 4.33 -5.07 -3.00
CA ARG A 60 4.88 -6.43 -3.05
C ARG A 60 3.91 -7.34 -2.33
N ILE A 61 3.39 -8.32 -3.07
CA ILE A 61 2.44 -9.32 -2.58
C ILE A 61 3.17 -10.67 -2.56
N THR A 62 3.27 -11.29 -1.39
CA THR A 62 3.94 -12.59 -1.21
C THR A 62 2.91 -13.62 -0.79
N ILE A 63 2.24 -14.26 -1.74
CA ILE A 63 1.28 -15.34 -1.46
C ILE A 63 1.94 -16.68 -1.80
N PRO A 64 1.98 -17.66 -0.87
CA PRO A 64 2.46 -19.00 -1.17
C PRO A 64 1.64 -19.65 -2.29
N GLU A 65 2.30 -20.33 -3.22
CA GLU A 65 1.63 -20.98 -4.36
C GLU A 65 0.55 -21.98 -3.92
N SER A 66 0.76 -22.67 -2.80
CA SER A 66 -0.24 -23.58 -2.21
C SER A 66 -1.55 -22.91 -1.79
N GLN A 67 -1.58 -21.57 -1.71
CA GLN A 67 -2.74 -20.78 -1.33
C GLN A 67 -3.34 -20.03 -2.53
N LEU A 68 -2.69 -20.08 -3.70
CA LEU A 68 -3.22 -19.53 -4.93
C LEU A 68 -4.21 -20.54 -5.52
N THR A 69 -5.50 -20.21 -5.48
CA THR A 69 -6.50 -20.92 -6.26
C THR A 69 -6.40 -20.53 -7.73
N ALA A 70 -6.57 -21.48 -8.65
CA ALA A 70 -6.64 -21.16 -10.07
C ALA A 70 -7.80 -20.17 -10.33
N GLY A 71 -7.53 -19.11 -11.09
CA GLY A 71 -8.51 -18.07 -11.40
C GLY A 71 -7.93 -16.67 -11.42
N GLU A 72 -8.81 -15.67 -11.45
CA GLU A 72 -8.46 -14.26 -11.40
C GLU A 72 -8.26 -13.79 -9.95
N PHE A 73 -7.21 -13.00 -9.73
CA PHE A 73 -6.93 -12.37 -8.46
C PHE A 73 -7.17 -10.87 -8.59
N HIS A 74 -8.00 -10.34 -7.69
CA HIS A 74 -8.24 -8.91 -7.60
C HIS A 74 -7.46 -8.34 -6.44
N PHE A 75 -6.85 -7.18 -6.69
CA PHE A 75 -6.19 -6.40 -5.67
C PHE A 75 -6.75 -4.98 -5.69
N ASN A 76 -7.64 -4.72 -4.74
CA ASN A 76 -8.32 -3.45 -4.61
C ASN A 76 -7.66 -2.65 -3.49
N MET A 77 -7.35 -1.40 -3.78
CA MET A 77 -6.76 -0.48 -2.82
C MET A 77 -7.45 0.87 -2.89
N GLU A 78 -7.72 1.45 -1.73
CA GLU A 78 -8.18 2.82 -1.60
C GLU A 78 -7.20 3.62 -0.77
N TRP A 79 -6.68 4.70 -1.36
CA TRP A 79 -5.73 5.60 -0.74
C TRP A 79 -6.35 6.98 -0.56
N ALA A 80 -6.14 7.57 0.61
CA ALA A 80 -6.52 8.95 0.91
C ALA A 80 -5.27 9.83 1.02
N ILE A 81 -5.37 11.04 0.49
CA ILE A 81 -4.39 12.11 0.71
C ILE A 81 -5.09 13.24 1.43
N GLU A 82 -4.60 13.55 2.63
CA GLU A 82 -5.06 14.69 3.43
C GLU A 82 -3.99 15.79 3.38
N CYS A 83 -4.33 16.97 2.87
CA CYS A 83 -3.47 18.14 2.94
C CYS A 83 -3.77 18.87 4.26
N LEU A 84 -2.78 18.93 5.15
CA LEU A 84 -2.82 19.70 6.40
C LEU A 84 -2.25 21.09 6.19
#